data_AF-A0A533SQF7-F1
#
_entry.id   AF-A0A533SQF7-F1
#
_cell.length_a   1.000
_cell.length_b   1.000
_cell.length_c   1.000
_cell.angle_alpha   90.00
_cell.angle_beta   90.00
_cell.angle_gamma   90.00
#
_symmetry.space_group_name_H-M   'P 1'
#
loop_
_entity.id
_entity.type
_entity.pdbx_description
1 polymer ?
#
loop_
_entity_poly.entity_id
_entity_poly.type
_entity_poly.pdbx_seq_one_letter_code
_entity_poly.pdbx_strand_id
1 'polypeptide(L)' 'MAQRIFKWPSLTPLGRRRLDNFKANRRGYWSLWIFSAIFALSLFAEFIANDKPILLRFDGSFYSPVLFT' A
#
# COMPACT_ATOMS: atom_id res chain seq x y z
N MET A 1 6.07 40.60 15.81
CA MET A 1 7.35 39.86 15.71
C MET A 1 7.03 38.45 15.25
N ALA A 2 7.20 38.18 13.96
CA ALA A 2 6.53 37.09 13.26
C ALA A 2 7.16 35.71 13.47
N GLN A 3 6.31 34.75 13.82
CA GLN A 3 6.16 33.42 13.20
C GLN A 3 7.41 32.54 13.05
N ARG A 4 7.53 31.56 13.94
CA ARG A 4 8.28 30.32 13.66
C ARG A 4 7.29 29.17 13.59
N ILE A 5 6.51 29.18 12.51
CA ILE A 5 5.46 28.22 12.21
C ILE A 5 6.12 26.91 11.75
N PHE A 6 5.78 25.83 12.45
CA PHE A 6 5.88 24.42 12.05
C PHE A 6 7.13 24.01 11.24
N LYS A 7 8.17 23.54 11.93
CA LYS A 7 9.28 22.84 11.29
C LYS A 7 8.91 21.37 11.15
N TRP A 8 8.59 20.92 9.93
CA TRP A 8 8.43 19.50 9.60
C TRP A 8 9.62 18.70 10.15
N PRO A 9 9.42 17.47 10.67
CA PRO A 9 10.54 16.66 11.15
C PRO A 9 11.45 16.32 9.96
N SER A 10 12.50 17.12 9.79
CA SER A 10 13.57 16.84 8.85
C SER A 10 14.29 15.59 9.34
N LEU A 11 14.49 14.61 8.46
CA LEU A 11 15.28 13.41 8.76
C LEU A 11 16.62 13.83 9.39
N THR A 12 16.84 13.41 10.63
CA THR A 12 18.09 13.69 11.34
C THR A 12 19.26 13.10 10.57
N PRO A 13 20.48 13.67 10.69
CA PRO A 13 21.67 13.14 10.02
C PRO A 13 21.89 11.64 10.28
N LEU A 14 21.54 11.17 11.49
CA LEU A 14 21.58 9.77 11.87
C LEU A 14 20.51 8.93 11.17
N GLY A 15 19.29 9.46 11.01
CA GLY A 15 18.22 8.81 10.24
C GLY A 15 18.57 8.64 8.77
N ARG A 16 19.21 9.64 8.15
CA ARG A 16 19.70 9.55 6.77
C ARG A 16 20.74 8.44 6.60
N ARG A 17 21.75 8.41 7.49
CA ARG A 17 22.77 7.34 7.49
C ARG A 17 22.18 5.94 7.63
N ARG A 18 21.15 5.77 8.47
CA ARG A 18 20.45 4.49 8.61
C ARG A 18 19.70 4.09 7.33
N LEU A 19 19.04 5.03 6.67
CA LEU A 19 18.39 4.79 5.39
C LEU A 19 19.40 4.42 4.30
N ASP A 20 20.54 5.09 4.25
CA ASP A 20 21.61 4.78 3.30
C ASP A 20 22.20 3.39 3.56
N ASN A 21 22.44 3.02 4.83
CA ASN A 21 22.88 1.68 5.22
C ASN A 21 21.83 0.61 4.88
N PHE A 22 20.55 0.91 5.06
CA PHE A 22 19.45 0.01 4.69
C PHE A 22 19.39 -0.22 3.17
N LYS A 23 19.51 0.85 2.38
CA LYS A 23 19.57 0.77 0.90
C LYS A 23 20.81 0.03 0.41
N ALA A 24 21.95 0.15 1.11
CA ALA A 24 23.17 -0.58 0.78
C ALA A 24 23.02 -2.11 1.01
N ASN A 25 22.14 -2.53 1.92
CA ASN A 25 21.83 -3.94 2.12
C ASN A 25 20.86 -4.46 1.06
N ARG A 26 21.41 -5.03 -0.02
CA ARG A 26 20.62 -5.59 -1.13
C ARG A 26 19.52 -6.55 -0.67
N ARG A 27 19.81 -7.44 0.30
CA ARG A 27 18.83 -8.42 0.81
C ARG A 27 17.67 -7.74 1.53
N GLY A 28 17.97 -6.76 2.38
CA GLY A 28 16.96 -5.98 3.11
C GLY A 28 16.06 -5.15 2.19
N TYR A 29 16.64 -4.59 1.14
CA TYR A 29 15.90 -3.86 0.12
C TYR A 29 14.97 -4.77 -0.69
N TRP A 30 15.48 -5.92 -1.16
CA TRP A 30 14.65 -6.90 -1.88
C TRP A 30 13.53 -7.48 -1.01
N SER A 31 13.81 -7.82 0.26
CA SER A 31 12.78 -8.31 1.17
C SER A 31 11.69 -7.28 1.43
N LEU A 32 12.05 -5.99 1.52
CA LEU A 32 11.07 -4.91 1.64
C LEU A 32 10.13 -4.90 0.44
N TRP A 33 10.66 -4.96 -0.78
CA TRP A 33 9.82 -4.97 -1.98
C TRP A 33 8.94 -6.20 -2.09
N ILE A 34 9.48 -7.40 -1.83
CA ILE A 34 8.71 -8.65 -1.86
C ILE A 34 7.58 -8.59 -0.82
N PHE A 35 7.89 -8.20 0.42
CA PHE A 35 6.91 -8.06 1.48
C PHE A 35 5.85 -7.01 1.12
N SER A 36 6.25 -5.83 0.67
CA SER A 36 5.33 -4.75 0.27
C SER A 36 4.42 -5.18 -0.88
N ALA A 37 4.94 -5.93 -1.86
CA ALA A 37 4.13 -6.45 -2.96
C ALA A 37 3.11 -7.47 -2.47
N ILE A 38 3.53 -8.48 -1.69
CA ILE A 38 2.62 -9.49 -1.13
C ILE A 38 1.58 -8.84 -0.20
N PHE A 39 2.00 -7.91 0.64
CA PHE A 39 1.12 -7.18 1.55
C PHE A 39 0.09 -6.34 0.77
N ALA A 40 0.51 -5.58 -0.24
CA ALA A 40 -0.40 -4.83 -1.09
C ALA A 40 -1.39 -5.75 -1.81
N LEU A 41 -0.92 -6.87 -2.36
CA LEU A 41 -1.79 -7.88 -2.97
C LEU A 41 -2.76 -8.48 -1.96
N SER A 42 -2.37 -8.66 -0.69
CA SER A 42 -3.25 -9.17 0.37
C SER A 42 -4.39 -8.21 0.70
N LEU A 43 -4.15 -6.90 0.62
CA LEU A 43 -5.19 -5.89 0.84
C LEU A 43 -6.26 -5.93 -0.26
N PHE A 44 -5.86 -6.28 -1.48
CA PHE A 44 -6.76 -6.43 -2.62
C PHE A 44 -7.10 -7.90 -2.92
N ALA A 45 -6.74 -8.83 -2.04
CA ALA A 45 -6.97 -10.25 -2.27
C ALA A 45 -8.47 -10.54 -2.35
N GLU A 46 -9.31 -9.88 -1.56
CA GLU A 46 -10.76 -9.99 -1.66
C GLU A 46 -11.31 -9.48 -3.01
N PHE A 47 -10.62 -8.54 -3.65
CA PHE A 47 -10.99 -8.03 -4.99
C PHE A 47 -10.48 -8.94 -6.12
N ILE A 48 -9.30 -9.55 -5.95
CA ILE A 48 -8.65 -10.43 -6.94
C ILE A 48 -9.22 -11.84 -6.87
N ALA A 49 -9.39 -12.40 -5.67
CA ALA A 49 -9.93 -13.72 -5.38
C ALA A 49 -11.45 -13.66 -5.22
N ASN A 50 -12.13 -12.93 -6.11
CA ASN A 50 -13.58 -12.82 -6.08
C ASN A 50 -14.22 -14.20 -6.28
N ASP A 51 -14.68 -14.82 -5.19
CA ASP A 51 -15.57 -15.99 -5.22
C ASP A 51 -17.02 -15.61 -5.61
N LYS A 52 -17.33 -14.31 -5.64
CA LYS A 52 -18.63 -13.76 -6.06
C LYS A 52 -18.45 -12.89 -7.31
N PRO A 53 -19.33 -12.99 -8.32
CA PRO A 53 -19.22 -12.16 -9.51
C PRO A 53 -19.39 -10.69 -9.15
N ILE A 54 -18.37 -9.88 -9.47
CA ILE A 54 -18.36 -8.41 -9.30
C ILE A 54 -19.51 -7.77 -10.10
N LEU A 55 -19.78 -8.34 -11.28
CA LEU A 55 -20.87 -8.00 -12.19
C LEU A 55 -21.55 -9.30 -12.65
N LEU A 56 -22.82 -9.44 -12.30
CA LEU A 56 -23.71 -10.50 -12.79
C LEU A 56 -24.69 -9.88 -13.77
N ARG A 57 -24.74 -10.40 -15.00
CA ARG A 57 -25.80 -10.05 -15.95
C ARG A 57 -26.94 -11.02 -15.75
N PHE A 58 -28.04 -10.57 -15.16
CA PHE A 58 -29.24 -11.37 -14.97
C PHE A 58 -30.39 -10.67 -15.70
N ASP A 59 -31.09 -11.40 -16.57
CA ASP A 59 -32.29 -10.90 -17.27
C ASP A 59 -32.16 -9.50 -17.89
N GLY A 60 -31.13 -9.31 -18.73
CA GLY A 60 -30.90 -8.05 -19.46
C GLY A 60 -30.37 -6.88 -18.64
N SER A 61 -30.23 -7.02 -17.32
CA SER A 61 -29.76 -5.97 -16.40
C SER A 61 -28.45 -6.35 -15.69
N PHE A 62 -27.62 -5.36 -15.40
CA PHE A 62 -26.33 -5.54 -14.70
C PHE A 62 -26.53 -5.38 -13.20
N TYR A 63 -26.18 -6.41 -12.44
CA TYR A 63 -26.23 -6.42 -10.98
C TYR A 63 -24.82 -6.53 -10.41
N SER A 64 -24.50 -5.72 -9.39
CA SER A 64 -23.26 -5.85 -8.62
C SER A 64 -23.61 -6.28 -7.19
N PRO A 65 -23.71 -7.60 -6.93
CA PRO A 65 -24.16 -8.11 -5.62
C PRO A 65 -23.18 -7.84 -4.47
N VAL A 66 -21.98 -7.34 -4.77
CA VAL A 66 -20.91 -7.09 -3.77
C VAL A 66 -21.15 -5.81 -2.96
N LEU A 67 -21.96 -4.86 -3.48
CA LEU A 67 -22.26 -3.60 -2.79
C LEU A 67 -23.45 -3.65 -1.82
N PHE A 68 -24.20 -4.76 -1.81
CA PHE A 68 -25.45 -4.90 -1.05
C PHE A 68 -25.45 -6.11 -0.10
N THR A 69 -24.33 -6.33 0.62
CA THR A 69 -24.34 -7.25 1.78
C THR A 69 -24.78 -6.48 3.03
#